data_AF-A0A657AMY5-F1
#
_entry.id   AF-A0A657AMY5-F1
#
_cell.length_a   1.000
_cell.length_b   1.000
_cell.length_c   1.000
_cell.angle_alpha   90.00
_cell.angle_beta   90.00
_cell.angle_gamma   90.00
#
_symmetry.space_group_name_H-M   'P 1'
#
loop_
_entity.id
_entity.type
_entity.pdbx_description
1 polymer ?
#
loop_
_entity_poly.entity_id
_entity_poly.type
_entity_poly.pdbx_seq_one_letter_code
_entity_poly.pdbx_strand_id
1 'polypeptide(L)'
;MTGKAKQSAKIISHLRLEGVEVTFVLWALSKEIRLLLNLSHALSKGQPLPALFKQHRIIQKRQAGLSAAAQKHSPQKLLGLLDQCKKVDDLIKGVEKGISPWDVLTDITLAIAKG
;
A
#
# COMPACT_ATOMS: atom_id res chain seq x y z
N MET A 1 -19.73 -0.95 5.11
CA MET A 1 -18.33 -1.10 5.59
C MET A 1 -17.69 -2.26 4.83
N THR A 2 -16.91 -1.98 3.80
CA THR A 2 -16.39 -2.98 2.85
C THR A 2 -15.54 -4.04 3.55
N GLY A 3 -15.89 -5.34 3.40
CA GLY A 3 -15.23 -6.46 4.09
C GLY A 3 -13.71 -6.53 3.92
N LYS A 4 -13.18 -5.89 2.87
CA LYS A 4 -11.74 -5.75 2.59
C LYS A 4 -10.98 -4.97 3.67
N ALA A 5 -11.57 -3.90 4.22
CA ALA A 5 -10.90 -3.10 5.26
C ALA A 5 -10.75 -3.86 6.58
N LYS A 6 -11.79 -4.60 6.99
CA LYS A 6 -11.73 -5.47 8.18
C LYS A 6 -10.71 -6.60 8.00
N GLN A 7 -10.61 -7.16 6.79
CA GLN A 7 -9.61 -8.19 6.49
C GLN A 7 -8.18 -7.64 6.51
N SER A 8 -7.94 -6.46 5.94
CA SER A 8 -6.62 -5.81 5.96
C SER A 8 -6.15 -5.51 7.38
N ALA A 9 -7.01 -4.96 8.23
CA ALA A 9 -6.67 -4.73 9.64
C ALA A 9 -6.31 -6.02 10.37
N LYS A 10 -7.07 -7.11 10.15
CA LYS A 10 -6.75 -8.43 10.70
C LYS A 10 -5.40 -8.96 10.23
N ILE A 11 -5.04 -8.78 8.96
CA ILE A 11 -3.74 -9.22 8.43
C ILE A 11 -2.60 -8.49 9.15
N ILE A 12 -2.70 -7.17 9.32
CA ILE A 12 -1.69 -6.39 10.06
C ILE A 12 -1.60 -6.83 11.51
N SER A 13 -2.73 -7.08 12.17
CA SER A 13 -2.74 -7.60 13.54
C SER A 13 -2.09 -8.99 13.65
N HIS A 14 -2.35 -9.90 12.71
CA HIS A 14 -1.69 -11.21 12.70
C HIS A 14 -0.19 -11.11 12.47
N LEU A 15 0.26 -10.32 11.49
CA LEU A 15 1.70 -10.11 11.24
C LEU A 15 2.42 -9.56 12.49
N ARG A 16 1.75 -8.67 13.24
CA ARG A 16 2.27 -8.17 14.52
C ARG A 16 2.35 -9.27 15.57
N LEU A 17 1.34 -10.13 15.69
CA LEU A 17 1.32 -11.25 16.64
C LEU A 17 2.35 -12.33 16.29
N GLU A 18 2.63 -12.53 15.01
CA GLU A 18 3.66 -13.45 14.50
C GLU A 18 5.09 -12.92 14.72
N GLY A 19 5.25 -11.70 15.25
CA GLY A 19 6.55 -11.10 15.49
C GLY A 19 7.26 -10.62 14.23
N VAL A 20 6.51 -10.36 13.15
CA VAL A 20 7.09 -9.81 11.92
C VAL A 20 7.59 -8.40 12.17
N GLU A 21 8.82 -8.13 11.75
CA GLU A 21 9.43 -6.81 11.87
C GLU A 21 8.62 -5.73 11.15
N VAL A 22 8.34 -4.62 11.85
CA VAL A 22 7.63 -3.46 11.31
C VAL A 22 8.25 -2.97 10.02
N THR A 23 9.58 -2.93 9.95
CA THR A 23 10.33 -2.45 8.78
C THR A 23 10.06 -3.31 7.55
N PHE A 24 9.87 -4.63 7.73
CA PHE A 24 9.53 -5.54 6.64
C PHE A 24 8.11 -5.29 6.13
N VAL A 25 7.15 -5.09 7.04
CA VAL A 25 5.76 -4.75 6.69
C VAL A 25 5.69 -3.40 5.97
N LEU A 26 6.43 -2.40 6.47
CA LEU A 26 6.56 -1.09 5.83
C LEU A 26 7.13 -1.19 4.43
N TRP A 27 8.22 -1.95 4.25
CA TRP A 27 8.82 -2.16 2.93
C TRP A 27 7.83 -2.80 1.95
N ALA A 28 7.14 -3.85 2.38
CA ALA A 28 6.17 -4.56 1.55
C ALA A 28 5.01 -3.65 1.13
N LEU A 29 4.45 -2.88 2.06
CA LEU A 29 3.38 -1.93 1.77
C LEU A 29 3.83 -0.79 0.86
N SER A 30 4.99 -0.20 1.15
CA SER A 30 5.57 0.88 0.33
C SER A 30 5.78 0.43 -1.11
N LYS A 31 6.27 -0.80 -1.30
CA LYS A 31 6.46 -1.40 -2.64
C LYS A 31 5.13 -1.54 -3.38
N GLU A 32 4.08 -2.03 -2.71
CA GLU A 32 2.76 -2.22 -3.32
C GLU A 32 2.09 -0.88 -3.65
N ILE A 33 2.21 0.14 -2.79
CA ILE A 33 1.68 1.50 -3.04
C ILE A 33 2.38 2.15 -4.23
N ARG A 34 3.72 2.02 -4.35
CA ARG A 34 4.48 2.53 -5.51
C ARG A 34 4.04 1.86 -6.80
N LEU A 35 3.77 0.56 -6.77
CA LEU A 35 3.24 -0.16 -7.93
C LEU A 35 1.86 0.39 -8.33
N LEU A 36 0.95 0.56 -7.36
CA LEU A 36 -0.36 1.14 -7.63
C LEU A 36 -0.26 2.57 -8.16
N LEU A 37 0.68 3.38 -7.65
CA LEU A 37 0.92 4.74 -8.13
C LEU A 37 1.36 4.75 -9.60
N ASN A 38 2.29 3.88 -9.98
CA ASN A 38 2.73 3.74 -11.37
C ASN A 38 1.58 3.33 -12.29
N LEU A 39 0.75 2.38 -11.86
CA LEU A 39 -0.42 1.93 -12.63
C LEU A 39 -1.47 3.04 -12.74
N SER A 40 -1.75 3.76 -11.65
CA SER A 40 -2.69 4.89 -11.64
C SER A 40 -2.20 6.04 -12.53
N HIS A 41 -0.90 6.36 -12.51
CA HIS A 41 -0.30 7.30 -13.45
C HIS A 41 -0.41 6.85 -14.91
N ALA A 42 -0.16 5.58 -15.20
CA ALA A 42 -0.31 5.05 -16.56
C ALA A 42 -1.76 5.18 -17.05
N LEU A 43 -2.74 4.81 -16.21
CA LEU A 43 -4.16 5.00 -16.52
C LEU A 43 -4.53 6.46 -16.75
N SER A 44 -4.06 7.37 -15.89
CA SER A 44 -4.31 8.81 -16.04
C SER A 44 -3.69 9.40 -17.31
N LYS A 45 -2.65 8.78 -17.86
CA LYS A 45 -2.01 9.16 -19.12
C LYS A 45 -2.56 8.41 -20.34
N GLY A 46 -3.61 7.59 -20.18
CA GLY A 46 -4.17 6.76 -21.24
C GLY A 46 -3.26 5.62 -21.71
N GLN A 47 -2.24 5.25 -20.93
CA GLN A 47 -1.30 4.19 -21.29
C GLN A 47 -1.87 2.79 -20.96
N PRO A 48 -1.60 1.79 -21.81
CA PRO A 48 -2.07 0.43 -21.58
C PRO A 48 -1.30 -0.25 -20.43
N LEU A 49 -2.03 -0.71 -19.40
CA LEU A 49 -1.48 -1.45 -18.26
C LEU A 49 -0.73 -2.77 -18.58
N PRO A 50 -1.06 -3.54 -19.64
CA PRO A 50 -0.36 -4.78 -19.95
C PRO A 50 1.17 -4.64 -20.10
N ALA A 51 1.65 -3.51 -20.61
CA ALA A 51 3.08 -3.25 -20.74
C ALA A 51 3.76 -3.11 -19.36
N LEU A 52 3.13 -2.37 -18.44
CA LEU A 52 3.61 -2.23 -17.06
C LEU A 52 3.58 -3.56 -16.31
N PHE A 53 2.54 -4.39 -16.51
CA PHE A 53 2.47 -5.70 -15.89
C PHE A 53 3.61 -6.62 -16.32
N LYS A 54 3.99 -6.59 -17.60
CA LYS A 54 5.17 -7.34 -18.09
C LYS A 54 6.46 -6.81 -17.48
N GLN A 55 6.65 -5.50 -17.43
CA GLN A 55 7.84 -4.87 -16.84
C GLN A 55 8.01 -5.25 -15.36
N HIS A 56 6.92 -5.25 -14.59
CA HIS A 56 6.92 -5.61 -13.18
C HIS A 56 6.78 -7.12 -12.92
N ARG A 57 6.77 -7.97 -13.97
CA ARG A 57 6.60 -9.43 -13.90
C ARG A 57 5.39 -9.86 -13.06
N ILE A 58 4.26 -9.18 -13.25
CA ILE A 58 3.04 -9.39 -12.48
C ILE A 58 2.26 -10.58 -13.06
N ILE A 59 2.07 -11.60 -12.22
CA ILE A 59 1.27 -12.78 -12.56
C ILE A 59 -0.19 -12.40 -12.88
N GLN A 60 -0.78 -13.10 -13.85
CA GLN A 60 -2.10 -12.75 -14.41
C GLN A 60 -3.21 -12.72 -13.35
N LYS A 61 -3.17 -13.63 -12.35
CA LYS A 61 -4.12 -13.65 -11.23
C LYS A 61 -4.17 -12.35 -10.42
N ARG A 62 -3.06 -11.59 -10.36
CA ARG A 62 -2.98 -10.32 -9.62
C ARG A 62 -3.37 -9.11 -10.47
N GLN A 63 -3.29 -9.21 -11.80
CA GLN A 63 -3.49 -8.06 -12.70
C GLN A 63 -4.89 -7.45 -12.55
N ALA A 64 -5.95 -8.28 -12.51
CA ALA A 64 -7.32 -7.79 -12.35
C ALA A 64 -7.53 -7.00 -11.05
N GLY A 65 -6.98 -7.50 -9.93
CA GLY A 65 -7.05 -6.81 -8.64
C GLY A 65 -6.27 -5.49 -8.63
N LEU A 66 -5.09 -5.49 -9.23
CA LEU A 66 -4.23 -4.30 -9.34
C LEU A 66 -4.84 -3.23 -10.26
N SER A 67 -5.40 -3.62 -11.41
CA SER A 67 -6.11 -2.69 -12.29
C SER A 67 -7.30 -2.04 -11.59
N ALA A 68 -8.13 -2.83 -10.90
CA ALA A 68 -9.28 -2.30 -10.17
C ALA A 68 -8.84 -1.34 -9.05
N ALA A 69 -7.80 -1.69 -8.28
CA ALA A 69 -7.26 -0.82 -7.24
C ALA A 69 -6.66 0.47 -7.83
N ALA A 70 -5.94 0.40 -8.95
CA ALA A 70 -5.35 1.56 -9.61
C ALA A 70 -6.40 2.53 -10.17
N GLN A 71 -7.56 2.03 -10.61
CA GLN A 71 -8.69 2.87 -11.05
C GLN A 71 -9.42 3.55 -9.88
N LYS A 72 -9.42 2.91 -8.70
CA LYS A 72 -10.10 3.39 -7.49
C LYS A 72 -9.33 4.48 -6.74
N HIS A 73 -8.01 4.51 -6.86
CA HIS A 73 -7.15 5.44 -6.14
C HIS A 73 -6.51 6.45 -7.08
N SER A 74 -6.69 7.73 -6.78
CA SER A 74 -6.00 8.79 -7.50
C SER A 74 -4.50 8.79 -7.18
N PRO A 75 -3.64 9.26 -8.10
CA PRO A 75 -2.21 9.35 -7.85
C PRO A 75 -1.86 10.22 -6.64
N GLN A 76 -2.59 11.32 -6.44
CA GLN A 76 -2.42 12.21 -5.30
C GLN A 76 -2.65 11.49 -3.97
N LYS A 77 -3.69 10.65 -3.88
CA LYS A 77 -3.96 9.85 -2.68
C LYS A 77 -2.84 8.85 -2.41
N LEU A 78 -2.35 8.18 -3.45
CA LEU A 78 -1.26 7.22 -3.33
C LEU A 78 0.07 7.87 -2.92
N LEU A 79 0.34 9.09 -3.39
CA LEU A 79 1.47 9.91 -2.93
C LEU A 79 1.36 10.25 -1.44
N GLY A 80 0.17 10.65 -0.98
CA GLY A 80 -0.07 10.90 0.46
C GLY A 80 0.16 9.65 1.31
N LEU A 81 -0.19 8.47 0.82
CA LEU A 81 0.10 7.21 1.53
C LEU A 81 1.61 6.89 1.57
N LEU A 82 2.38 7.26 0.54
CA LEU A 82 3.84 7.12 0.57
C LEU A 82 4.49 8.07 1.57
N ASP A 83 3.95 9.27 1.73
CA ASP A 83 4.40 10.20 2.78
C ASP A 83 4.12 9.64 4.18
N GLN A 84 2.95 9.02 4.39
CA GLN A 84 2.69 8.27 5.61
C GLN A 84 3.66 7.10 5.81
N CYS A 85 4.04 6.37 4.76
CA CYS A 85 5.08 5.34 4.85
C CYS A 85 6.43 5.92 5.31
N LYS A 86 6.80 7.10 4.79
CA LYS A 86 8.01 7.80 5.25
C LYS A 86 7.92 8.17 6.74
N LYS A 87 6.75 8.63 7.19
CA LYS A 87 6.50 8.89 8.61
C LYS A 87 6.73 7.64 9.48
N VAL A 88 6.27 6.47 9.02
CA VAL A 88 6.55 5.20 9.71
C VAL A 88 8.05 4.93 9.80
N ASP A 89 8.80 5.14 8.71
CA ASP A 89 10.26 4.96 8.70
C ASP A 89 10.96 5.89 9.72
N ASP A 90 10.53 7.16 9.78
CA ASP A 90 11.05 8.14 10.73
C ASP A 90 10.69 7.78 12.19
N LEU A 91 9.51 7.18 12.43
CA LEU A 91 9.11 6.62 13.74
C LEU A 91 9.95 5.40 14.13
N ILE A 92 10.23 4.47 13.20
CA ILE A 92 11.09 3.29 13.44
C ILE A 92 12.50 3.72 13.84
N LYS A 93 13.03 4.75 13.16
CA LYS A 93 14.36 5.31 13.42
C LYS A 93 14.41 6.18 14.69
N GLY A 94 13.26 6.45 15.31
CA GLY A 94 13.14 7.29 16.50
C GLY A 94 13.34 8.79 16.25
N VAL A 95 13.27 9.22 14.98
CA VAL A 95 13.31 10.63 14.56
C VAL A 95 12.02 11.33 14.97
N GLU A 96 10.88 10.67 14.76
CA GLU A 96 9.58 11.08 15.28
C GLU A 96 9.17 10.17 16.45
N LYS A 97 8.37 10.68 17.40
CA LYS A 97 7.97 9.96 18.62
C LYS A 97 6.51 10.24 18.94
N GLY A 98 5.91 9.39 19.78
CA GLY A 98 4.57 9.58 20.33
C GLY A 98 3.45 8.80 19.65
N ILE A 99 3.74 8.11 18.54
CA ILE A 99 2.79 7.22 17.85
C ILE A 99 3.48 5.89 17.54
N SER A 100 2.75 4.77 17.68
CA SER A 100 3.28 3.45 17.31
C SER A 100 3.36 3.33 15.78
N PRO A 101 4.49 2.87 15.20
CA PRO A 101 4.60 2.57 13.77
C PRO A 101 3.48 1.66 13.25
N TRP A 102 3.03 0.70 14.08
CA TRP A 102 1.95 -0.23 13.74
C TRP A 102 0.59 0.44 13.55
N ASP A 103 0.32 1.52 14.30
CA ASP A 103 -0.96 2.23 14.22
C ASP A 103 -1.04 2.96 12.88
N VAL A 104 0.05 3.65 12.50
CA VAL A 104 0.15 4.33 11.22
C VAL A 104 0.11 3.34 10.05
N LEU A 105 0.77 2.18 10.15
CA LEU A 105 0.66 1.11 9.15
C LEU A 105 -0.78 0.61 9.02
N THR A 106 -1.50 0.47 10.13
CA THR A 106 -2.90 0.07 10.13
C THR A 106 -3.75 1.12 9.38
N ASP A 107 -3.54 2.40 9.64
CA ASP A 107 -4.24 3.49 8.94
C ASP A 107 -3.97 3.48 7.43
N ILE A 108 -2.72 3.30 7.02
CA ILE A 108 -2.34 3.16 5.60
C ILE A 108 -3.09 2.00 4.96
N THR A 109 -3.11 0.82 5.59
CA THR A 109 -3.80 -0.34 5.03
C THR A 109 -5.31 -0.14 4.92
N LEU A 110 -5.93 0.51 5.91
CA LEU A 110 -7.34 0.85 5.88
C LEU A 110 -7.66 1.86 4.76
N ALA A 111 -6.79 2.85 4.56
CA ALA A 111 -6.96 3.85 3.51
C ALA A 111 -6.89 3.25 2.10
N ILE A 112 -6.02 2.25 1.89
CA ILE A 112 -5.94 1.48 0.65
C ILE A 112 -7.18 0.60 0.47
N ALA A 113 -7.64 -0.06 1.52
CA ALA A 113 -8.77 -0.99 1.45
C ALA A 113 -10.14 -0.30 1.26
N LYS A 114 -10.25 0.99 1.60
CA LYS A 114 -11.47 1.81 1.46
C LYS A 114 -11.66 2.43 0.07
N GLY A 115 -10.70 2.28 -0.86
CA GLY A 115 -10.85 2.72 -2.26
C GLY A 115 -11.79 1.84 -3.08
#